data_AF-A0A5D0CZS7-F1
#
_entry.id   AF-A0A5D0CZS7-F1
#
_cell.length_a   1.000
_cell.length_b   1.000
_cell.length_c   1.000
_cell.angle_alpha   90.00
_cell.angle_beta   90.00
_cell.angle_gamma   90.00
#
_symmetry.space_group_name_H-M   'P 1'
#
loop_
_entity.id
_entity.type
_entity.pdbx_description
1 polymer ?
#
loop_
_entity_poly.entity_id
_entity_poly.type
_entity_poly.pdbx_seq_one_letter_code
_entity_poly.pdbx_strand_id
1 'polypeptide(L)'
;MEREAAIDDFLEKYVFGRWEEDIPLIGQAYEKNQAEIEAGLLNAVDGVCRKAALLQEQHLKGDSQYLYFTFLRTSLLERKACYRIDVYDHRWYLDRVECSARWEADFIFDPLFRRMDELESARLGYARKISAMDLDRILQIVAVYYHSFAVEFIRTLVPDLLQSEGWGVMRKRPDFLVLAGEYQDQSEVLFGLLEPDHDSDRSEAGGM
;
A
#
# COMPACT_ATOMS: atom_id res chain seq x y z
N MET A 1 4.22 38.98 9.19
CA MET A 1 3.85 37.77 8.43
C MET A 1 2.66 37.12 9.13
N GLU A 2 1.53 37.09 8.44
CA GLU A 2 0.31 36.39 8.84
C GLU A 2 0.53 34.87 8.88
N ARG A 3 -0.36 34.12 9.53
CA ARG A 3 -0.22 32.66 9.68
C ARG A 3 -0.18 31.93 8.33
N GLU A 4 -1.02 32.32 7.39
CA GLU A 4 -1.11 31.70 6.06
C GLU A 4 0.20 31.89 5.28
N ALA A 5 0.69 33.13 5.18
CA ALA A 5 1.98 33.42 4.58
C ALA A 5 3.16 32.72 5.28
N ALA A 6 3.05 32.44 6.57
CA ALA A 6 4.05 31.66 7.31
C ALA A 6 4.03 30.17 6.97
N ILE A 7 2.85 29.61 6.65
CA ILE A 7 2.73 28.22 6.19
C ILE A 7 3.29 28.11 4.77
N ASP A 8 2.92 29.01 3.87
CA ASP A 8 3.39 28.98 2.48
C ASP A 8 4.92 29.07 2.39
N ASP A 9 5.51 30.04 3.10
CA ASP A 9 6.98 30.19 3.20
C ASP A 9 7.65 28.94 3.76
N PHE A 10 7.03 28.29 4.76
CA PHE A 10 7.56 27.06 5.34
C PHE A 10 7.50 25.88 4.36
N LEU A 11 6.38 25.72 3.65
CA LEU A 11 6.22 24.68 2.65
C LEU A 11 7.23 24.84 1.51
N GLU A 12 7.37 26.05 0.99
CA GLU A 12 8.30 26.37 -0.09
C GLU A 12 9.75 26.10 0.31
N LYS A 13 10.14 26.50 1.53
CA LYS A 13 11.52 26.40 1.97
C LYS A 13 11.93 25.00 2.41
N TYR A 14 11.03 24.27 3.06
CA TYR A 14 11.37 23.04 3.77
C TYR A 14 10.66 21.78 3.29
N VAL A 15 9.61 21.87 2.46
CA VAL A 15 8.79 20.70 2.11
C VAL A 15 8.78 20.43 0.61
N PHE A 16 8.51 21.42 -0.22
CA PHE A 16 8.34 21.22 -1.66
C PHE A 16 9.62 20.70 -2.33
N GLY A 17 9.47 19.70 -3.21
CA GLY A 17 10.57 19.05 -3.94
C GLY A 17 11.50 18.17 -3.11
N ARG A 18 11.38 18.18 -1.78
CA ARG A 18 12.34 17.48 -0.90
C ARG A 18 12.29 15.97 -0.96
N TRP A 19 11.18 15.39 -1.38
CA TRP A 19 11.05 13.93 -1.55
C TRP A 19 12.00 13.38 -2.62
N GLU A 20 12.40 14.19 -3.60
CA GLU A 20 13.35 13.76 -4.64
C GLU A 20 14.74 13.45 -4.07
N GLU A 21 15.14 14.19 -3.03
CA GLU A 21 16.39 13.96 -2.30
C GLU A 21 16.37 12.64 -1.52
N ASP A 22 15.17 12.09 -1.25
CA ASP A 22 15.01 10.85 -0.48
C ASP A 22 15.09 9.59 -1.35
N ILE A 23 14.82 9.69 -2.65
CA ILE A 23 14.91 8.58 -3.61
C ILE A 23 16.24 7.80 -3.49
N PRO A 24 17.44 8.45 -3.53
CA PRO A 24 18.70 7.73 -3.39
C PRO A 24 18.87 7.08 -2.01
N LEU A 25 18.25 7.63 -0.96
CA LEU A 25 18.30 7.05 0.39
C LEU A 25 17.45 5.78 0.48
N ILE A 26 16.27 5.79 -0.14
CA ILE A 26 15.38 4.62 -0.27
C ILE A 26 16.11 3.52 -1.04
N GLY A 27 16.73 3.86 -2.18
CA GLY A 27 17.50 2.92 -2.99
C GLY A 27 18.63 2.25 -2.20
N GLN A 28 19.43 3.05 -1.47
CA GLN A 28 20.51 2.53 -0.62
C GLN A 28 19.99 1.62 0.51
N ALA A 29 18.86 1.99 1.14
CA ALA A 29 18.26 1.19 2.19
C ALA A 29 17.77 -0.17 1.66
N TYR A 30 17.19 -0.17 0.46
CA TYR A 30 16.77 -1.38 -0.23
C TYR A 30 17.98 -2.23 -0.63
N GLU A 31 18.98 -1.69 -1.33
CA GLU A 31 20.19 -2.44 -1.73
C GLU A 31 20.89 -3.10 -0.54
N LYS A 32 20.97 -2.40 0.59
CA LYS A 32 21.62 -2.90 1.80
C LYS A 32 20.88 -4.08 2.45
N ASN A 33 19.55 -4.09 2.39
CA ASN A 33 18.71 -5.04 3.13
C ASN A 33 17.73 -5.81 2.22
N GLN A 34 18.03 -5.90 0.93
CA GLN A 34 17.10 -6.37 -0.11
C GLN A 34 16.43 -7.68 0.25
N ALA A 35 17.23 -8.70 0.59
CA ALA A 35 16.73 -10.04 0.88
C ALA A 35 15.77 -10.05 2.08
N GLU A 36 16.02 -9.24 3.12
CA GLU A 36 15.17 -9.14 4.30
C GLU A 36 13.86 -8.42 3.97
N ILE A 37 13.94 -7.31 3.23
CA ILE A 37 12.78 -6.50 2.83
C ILE A 37 11.83 -7.33 1.95
N GLU A 38 12.36 -7.98 0.92
CA GLU A 38 11.57 -8.83 0.02
C GLU A 38 10.97 -10.02 0.77
N ALA A 39 11.78 -10.75 1.55
CA ALA A 39 11.28 -11.85 2.36
C ALA A 39 10.18 -11.42 3.34
N GLY A 40 10.26 -10.22 3.91
CA GLY A 40 9.22 -9.66 4.77
C GLY A 40 7.85 -9.58 4.08
N LEU A 41 7.80 -9.02 2.87
CA LEU A 41 6.56 -8.93 2.09
C LEU A 41 6.09 -10.32 1.62
N LEU A 42 6.99 -11.12 1.05
CA LEU A 42 6.67 -12.45 0.51
C LEU A 42 6.12 -13.37 1.61
N ASN A 43 6.73 -13.38 2.80
CA ASN A 43 6.27 -14.17 3.94
C ASN A 43 4.91 -13.71 4.46
N ALA A 44 4.65 -12.40 4.50
CA ALA A 44 3.36 -11.87 4.92
C ALA A 44 2.22 -12.31 3.97
N VAL A 45 2.49 -12.31 2.66
CA VAL A 45 1.52 -12.75 1.65
C VAL A 45 1.36 -14.26 1.64
N ASP A 46 2.44 -15.03 1.72
CA ASP A 46 2.36 -16.50 1.82
C ASP A 46 1.53 -16.90 3.06
N GLY A 47 1.82 -16.27 4.19
CA GLY A 47 1.11 -16.50 5.45
C GLY A 47 -0.39 -16.22 5.36
N VAL A 48 -0.79 -15.09 4.78
CA VAL A 48 -2.23 -14.76 4.63
C VAL A 48 -2.93 -15.66 3.62
N CYS A 49 -2.25 -16.09 2.54
CA CYS A 49 -2.81 -17.05 1.60
C CYS A 49 -3.00 -18.44 2.21
N ARG A 50 -2.03 -18.93 3.00
CA ARG A 50 -2.18 -20.19 3.77
C ARG A 50 -3.31 -20.10 4.79
N LYS A 51 -3.43 -18.96 5.48
CA LYS A 51 -4.55 -18.71 6.39
C LYS A 51 -5.89 -18.78 5.66
N ALA A 52 -6.00 -18.18 4.47
CA ALA A 52 -7.19 -18.26 3.64
C ALA A 52 -7.53 -19.71 3.24
N ALA A 53 -6.52 -20.48 2.81
CA ALA A 53 -6.67 -21.90 2.47
C ALA A 53 -7.18 -22.74 3.66
N LEU A 54 -6.64 -22.50 4.86
CA LEU A 54 -7.11 -23.18 6.08
C LEU A 54 -8.57 -22.83 6.40
N LEU A 55 -8.95 -21.55 6.31
CA LEU A 55 -10.33 -21.10 6.53
C LEU A 55 -11.29 -21.69 5.49
N GLN A 56 -10.81 -21.88 4.26
CA GLN A 56 -11.51 -22.52 3.15
C GLN A 56 -11.71 -24.03 3.36
N GLU A 57 -10.72 -24.74 3.91
CA GLU A 57 -10.83 -26.15 4.30
C GLU A 57 -11.83 -26.36 5.44
N GLN A 58 -11.89 -25.40 6.37
CA GLN A 58 -12.84 -25.42 7.49
C GLN A 58 -14.26 -24.96 7.10
N HIS A 59 -14.51 -24.67 5.81
CA HIS A 59 -15.77 -24.11 5.30
C HIS A 59 -16.20 -22.80 5.96
N LEU A 60 -15.25 -22.06 6.54
CA LEU A 60 -15.50 -20.74 7.14
C LEU A 60 -15.46 -19.64 6.07
N LYS A 61 -14.63 -19.78 5.04
CA LYS A 61 -14.47 -18.80 3.96
C LYS A 61 -14.70 -19.44 2.59
N GLY A 62 -15.32 -18.70 1.67
CA GLY A 62 -15.48 -19.10 0.28
C GLY A 62 -14.18 -18.98 -0.53
N ASP A 63 -14.28 -19.18 -1.84
CA ASP A 63 -13.16 -18.96 -2.75
C ASP A 63 -12.75 -17.49 -2.75
N SER A 64 -11.45 -17.24 -2.66
CA SER A 64 -10.90 -15.89 -2.58
C SER A 64 -11.02 -15.21 -3.94
N GLN A 65 -11.31 -13.92 -3.95
CA GLN A 65 -11.36 -13.10 -5.16
C GLN A 65 -10.35 -11.96 -5.13
N TYR A 66 -9.95 -11.51 -3.95
CA TYR A 66 -9.14 -10.30 -3.84
C TYR A 66 -8.00 -10.49 -2.84
N LEU A 67 -6.79 -10.09 -3.23
CA LEU A 67 -5.67 -9.83 -2.33
C LEU A 67 -5.42 -8.32 -2.35
N TYR A 68 -5.63 -7.65 -1.22
CA TYR A 68 -5.62 -6.19 -1.17
C TYR A 68 -4.58 -5.65 -0.19
N PHE A 69 -3.63 -4.88 -0.70
CA PHE A 69 -2.65 -4.12 0.07
C PHE A 69 -3.22 -2.74 0.41
N THR A 70 -3.64 -2.55 1.65
CA THR A 70 -4.20 -1.30 2.15
C THR A 70 -3.17 -0.54 2.97
N PHE A 71 -2.79 0.66 2.53
CA PHE A 71 -1.95 1.55 3.33
C PHE A 71 -2.74 2.16 4.49
N LEU A 72 -2.21 2.04 5.71
CA LEU A 72 -2.82 2.56 6.92
C LEU A 72 -2.25 3.94 7.26
N ARG A 73 -2.82 5.01 6.70
CA ARG A 73 -2.39 6.40 6.97
C ARG A 73 -2.22 6.76 8.45
N THR A 74 -3.02 6.15 9.33
CA THR A 74 -2.93 6.38 10.78
C THR A 74 -1.61 5.90 11.38
N SER A 75 -0.94 4.91 10.78
CA SER A 75 0.37 4.43 11.28
C SER A 75 1.48 5.47 11.15
N LEU A 76 1.33 6.43 10.22
CA LEU A 76 2.32 7.49 10.02
C LEU A 76 2.50 8.37 11.27
N LEU A 77 1.43 8.54 12.06
CA LEU A 77 1.49 9.29 13.33
C LEU A 77 2.38 8.61 14.37
N GLU A 78 2.60 7.30 14.23
CA GLU A 78 3.51 6.50 15.06
C GLU A 78 4.90 6.33 14.39
N ARG A 79 5.18 7.09 13.32
CA ARG A 79 6.40 6.95 12.50
C ARG A 79 6.58 5.54 11.92
N LYS A 80 5.48 4.97 11.44
CA LYS A 80 5.45 3.67 10.76
C LYS A 80 4.70 3.74 9.45
N ALA A 81 5.12 2.96 8.47
CA ALA A 81 4.46 2.78 7.19
C ALA A 81 3.83 1.39 7.11
N CYS A 82 2.70 1.19 7.78
CA CYS A 82 2.05 -0.10 7.86
C CYS A 82 1.07 -0.31 6.70
N TYR A 83 1.19 -1.47 6.06
CA TYR A 83 0.22 -2.01 5.12
C TYR A 83 -0.50 -3.19 5.76
N ARG A 84 -1.83 -3.18 5.62
CA ARG A 84 -2.67 -4.34 5.90
C ARG A 84 -2.88 -5.10 4.60
N ILE A 85 -2.67 -6.40 4.64
CA ILE A 85 -2.85 -7.30 3.50
C ILE A 85 -4.08 -8.14 3.79
N ASP A 86 -5.15 -7.97 3.03
CA ASP A 86 -6.39 -8.71 3.23
C ASP A 86 -6.67 -9.66 2.07
N VAL A 87 -7.21 -10.84 2.39
CA VAL A 87 -7.78 -11.78 1.42
C VAL A 87 -9.29 -11.78 1.58
N TYR A 88 -10.01 -11.30 0.55
CA TYR A 88 -11.47 -11.25 0.53
C TYR A 88 -12.07 -12.27 -0.44
N ASP A 89 -13.27 -12.75 -0.14
CA ASP A 89 -14.14 -13.38 -1.14
C ASP A 89 -14.84 -12.34 -2.04
N HIS A 90 -15.75 -12.79 -2.90
CA HIS A 90 -16.54 -11.94 -3.81
C HIS A 90 -17.35 -10.82 -3.14
N ARG A 91 -17.53 -10.85 -1.81
CA ARG A 91 -18.26 -9.83 -1.06
C ARG A 91 -17.37 -8.65 -0.68
N TRP A 92 -16.08 -8.70 -0.98
CA TRP A 92 -15.13 -7.61 -0.73
C TRP A 92 -15.21 -7.18 0.76
N TYR A 93 -15.47 -5.89 1.04
CA TYR A 93 -15.61 -5.34 2.40
C TYR A 93 -16.77 -5.94 3.21
N LEU A 94 -17.72 -6.65 2.58
CA LEU A 94 -18.82 -7.34 3.28
C LEU A 94 -18.47 -8.78 3.67
N ASP A 95 -17.27 -9.25 3.33
CA ASP A 95 -16.74 -10.50 3.85
C ASP A 95 -16.53 -10.39 5.36
N ARG A 96 -17.18 -11.29 6.11
CA ARG A 96 -17.18 -11.27 7.58
C ARG A 96 -16.04 -12.06 8.19
N VAL A 97 -15.31 -12.84 7.38
CA VAL A 97 -14.23 -13.70 7.87
C VAL A 97 -12.91 -13.01 7.66
N GLU A 98 -12.37 -12.48 8.75
CA GLU A 98 -11.09 -11.81 8.77
C GLU A 98 -9.95 -12.75 8.31
N CYS A 99 -9.31 -12.38 7.22
CA CYS A 99 -8.12 -13.04 6.71
C CYS A 99 -7.09 -11.99 6.32
N SER A 100 -6.34 -11.52 7.32
CA SER A 100 -5.40 -10.41 7.19
C SER A 100 -3.98 -10.77 7.67
N ALA A 101 -3.00 -10.05 7.14
CA ALA A 101 -1.62 -9.93 7.63
C ALA A 101 -1.18 -8.45 7.61
N ARG A 102 -0.01 -8.17 8.17
CA ARG A 102 0.61 -6.82 8.16
C ARG A 102 2.02 -6.89 7.59
N TRP A 103 2.40 -5.81 6.92
CA TRP A 103 3.74 -5.57 6.41
C TRP A 103 4.11 -4.11 6.69
N GLU A 104 5.38 -3.85 7.00
CA GLU A 104 5.91 -2.51 7.26
C GLU A 104 6.85 -2.12 6.12
N ALA A 105 6.55 -1.00 5.46
CA ALA A 105 7.33 -0.44 4.35
C ALA A 105 8.31 0.64 4.82
N ASP A 106 8.77 0.55 6.08
CA ASP A 106 9.51 1.62 6.75
C ASP A 106 10.78 2.02 5.99
N PHE A 107 11.45 1.10 5.28
CA PHE A 107 12.62 1.42 4.44
C PHE A 107 12.35 2.49 3.37
N ILE A 108 11.10 2.63 2.91
CA ILE A 108 10.67 3.66 1.97
C ILE A 108 10.40 4.97 2.71
N PHE A 109 9.81 4.92 3.90
CA PHE A 109 9.30 6.09 4.62
C PHE A 109 10.27 6.67 5.66
N ASP A 110 11.32 5.94 6.05
CA ASP A 110 12.32 6.38 7.03
C ASP A 110 12.98 7.73 6.67
N PRO A 111 13.30 8.04 5.40
CA PRO A 111 13.74 9.39 5.01
C PRO A 111 12.69 10.47 5.33
N LEU A 112 11.41 10.22 5.03
CA LEU A 112 10.32 11.13 5.36
C LEU A 112 10.21 11.34 6.87
N PHE A 113 10.29 10.27 7.67
CA PHE A 113 10.21 10.38 9.12
C PHE A 113 11.34 11.24 9.70
N ARG A 114 12.57 11.04 9.22
CA ARG A 114 13.71 11.89 9.60
C ARG A 114 13.49 13.35 9.21
N ARG A 115 12.96 13.62 8.00
CA ARG A 115 12.60 14.98 7.59
C ARG A 115 11.55 15.60 8.48
N MET A 116 10.54 14.84 8.89
CA MET A 116 9.52 15.37 9.80
C MET A 116 10.11 15.81 11.14
N ASP A 117 11.17 15.15 11.62
CA ASP A 117 11.88 15.56 12.84
C ASP A 117 12.72 16.83 12.60
N GLU A 118 13.27 17.01 11.39
CA GLU A 118 13.92 18.26 10.98
C GLU A 118 12.91 19.42 10.89
N LEU A 119 11.72 19.17 10.35
CA LEU A 119 10.62 20.14 10.27
C LEU A 119 10.13 20.55 11.65
N GLU A 120 10.09 19.62 12.60
CA GLU A 120 9.76 19.89 14.01
C GLU A 120 10.75 20.88 14.64
N SER A 121 12.03 20.78 14.27
CA SER A 121 13.05 21.75 14.69
C SER A 121 12.88 23.08 13.95
N ALA A 122 12.65 23.05 12.65
CA ALA A 122 12.51 24.25 11.81
C ALA A 122 11.30 25.12 12.20
N ARG A 123 10.17 24.51 12.57
CA ARG A 123 8.95 25.25 12.94
C ARG A 123 9.11 26.13 14.18
N LEU A 124 10.11 25.86 15.04
CA LEU A 124 10.40 26.70 16.20
C LEU A 124 10.79 28.13 15.80
N GLY A 125 11.37 28.31 14.61
CA GLY A 125 11.70 29.61 14.03
C GLY A 125 10.49 30.46 13.63
N TYR A 126 9.28 29.87 13.54
CA TYR A 126 8.07 30.53 13.05
C TYR A 126 7.18 31.11 14.16
N ALA A 127 7.74 31.36 15.35
CA ALA A 127 7.06 32.02 16.47
C ALA A 127 5.66 31.43 16.79
N ARG A 128 5.56 30.09 16.79
CA ARG A 128 4.32 29.30 17.02
C ARG A 128 3.22 29.44 15.96
N LYS A 129 3.48 30.07 14.81
CA LYS A 129 2.49 30.15 13.71
C LYS A 129 2.25 28.80 13.04
N ILE A 130 3.25 27.92 13.12
CA ILE A 130 3.20 26.55 12.63
C ILE A 130 3.07 25.62 13.84
N SER A 131 1.97 24.88 13.87
CA SER A 131 1.63 23.94 14.94
C SER A 131 2.08 22.52 14.60
N ALA A 132 2.11 21.64 15.61
CA ALA A 132 2.33 20.21 15.39
C ALA A 132 1.26 19.60 14.46
N MET A 133 0.00 20.02 14.60
CA MET A 133 -1.08 19.60 13.70
C MET A 133 -0.85 20.01 12.23
N ASP A 134 -0.13 21.11 11.99
CA ASP A 134 0.24 21.50 10.62
C ASP A 134 1.31 20.55 10.06
N LEU A 135 2.26 20.10 10.88
CA LEU A 135 3.22 19.08 10.48
C LEU A 135 2.57 17.71 10.25
N ASP A 136 1.60 17.30 11.06
CA ASP A 136 0.86 16.06 10.83
C ASP A 136 0.11 16.09 9.49
N ARG A 137 -0.48 17.24 9.12
CA ARG A 137 -1.10 17.42 7.80
C ARG A 137 -0.07 17.35 6.67
N ILE A 138 1.09 17.99 6.84
CA ILE A 138 2.19 17.93 5.88
C ILE A 138 2.65 16.48 5.68
N LEU A 139 2.83 15.72 6.77
CA LEU A 139 3.18 14.30 6.72
C LEU A 139 2.18 13.51 5.88
N GLN A 140 0.88 13.67 6.13
CA GLN A 140 -0.16 12.95 5.39
C GLN A 140 -0.18 13.29 3.89
N ILE A 141 0.06 14.55 3.53
CA ILE A 141 0.12 14.99 2.13
C ILE A 141 1.35 14.44 1.44
N VAL A 142 2.53 14.60 2.06
CA VAL A 142 3.80 14.18 1.47
C VAL A 142 3.90 12.66 1.37
N ALA A 143 3.29 11.91 2.31
CA ALA A 143 3.28 10.45 2.28
C ALA A 143 2.68 9.84 1.01
N VAL A 144 1.89 10.58 0.23
CA VAL A 144 1.35 10.11 -1.07
C VAL A 144 2.46 9.69 -2.02
N TYR A 145 3.56 10.46 -2.10
CA TYR A 145 4.68 10.13 -2.98
C TYR A 145 5.37 8.81 -2.59
N TYR A 146 5.52 8.59 -1.28
CA TYR A 146 6.14 7.40 -0.71
C TYR A 146 5.22 6.18 -0.83
N HIS A 147 3.90 6.38 -0.70
CA HIS A 147 2.91 5.36 -1.00
C HIS A 147 3.01 4.88 -2.45
N SER A 148 3.17 5.80 -3.42
CA SER A 148 3.39 5.42 -4.83
C SER A 148 4.65 4.57 -5.01
N PHE A 149 5.75 4.89 -4.33
CA PHE A 149 6.95 4.04 -4.36
C PHE A 149 6.71 2.66 -3.78
N ALA A 150 5.95 2.56 -2.69
CA ALA A 150 5.60 1.28 -2.09
C ALA A 150 4.67 0.45 -2.99
N VAL A 151 3.71 1.08 -3.69
CA VAL A 151 2.86 0.40 -4.69
C VAL A 151 3.71 -0.16 -5.82
N GLU A 152 4.65 0.61 -6.36
CA GLU A 152 5.55 0.14 -7.40
C GLU A 152 6.47 -0.98 -6.91
N PHE A 153 6.98 -0.89 -5.68
CA PHE A 153 7.74 -1.98 -5.06
C PHE A 153 6.92 -3.26 -4.89
N ILE A 154 5.65 -3.17 -4.45
CA ILE A 154 4.77 -4.33 -4.37
C ILE A 154 4.57 -4.91 -5.78
N ARG A 155 4.35 -4.05 -6.78
CA ARG A 155 4.16 -4.43 -8.18
C ARG A 155 5.35 -5.23 -8.72
N THR A 156 6.59 -4.86 -8.37
CA THR A 156 7.78 -5.63 -8.80
C THR A 156 7.83 -7.03 -8.20
N LEU A 157 7.25 -7.25 -7.03
CA LEU A 157 7.25 -8.55 -6.34
C LEU A 157 6.03 -9.42 -6.64
N VAL A 158 5.01 -8.90 -7.34
CA VAL A 158 3.83 -9.70 -7.73
C VAL A 158 4.19 -11.04 -8.38
N PRO A 159 5.14 -11.13 -9.34
CA PRO A 159 5.50 -12.43 -9.92
C PRO A 159 5.96 -13.48 -8.90
N ASP A 160 6.71 -13.06 -7.88
CA ASP A 160 7.21 -13.95 -6.83
C ASP A 160 6.11 -14.31 -5.82
N LEU A 161 5.24 -13.35 -5.50
CA LEU A 161 4.04 -13.58 -4.67
C LEU A 161 3.14 -14.67 -5.25
N LEU A 162 2.94 -14.66 -6.58
CA LEU A 162 2.13 -15.64 -7.31
C LEU A 162 2.77 -17.04 -7.39
N GLN A 163 4.07 -17.15 -7.08
CA GLN A 163 4.79 -18.42 -7.02
C GLN A 163 4.82 -19.01 -5.60
N SER A 164 4.32 -18.29 -4.60
CA SER A 164 4.30 -18.78 -3.21
C SER A 164 3.42 -20.03 -3.06
N GLU A 165 3.80 -20.90 -2.13
CA GLU A 165 3.04 -22.12 -1.85
C GLU A 165 1.63 -21.80 -1.33
N GLY A 166 1.52 -20.79 -0.46
CA GLY A 166 0.26 -20.27 0.04
C GLY A 166 -0.67 -19.83 -1.08
N TRP A 167 -0.13 -19.12 -2.09
CA TRP A 167 -0.90 -18.78 -3.29
C TRP A 167 -1.39 -20.03 -4.01
N GLY A 168 -0.53 -21.04 -4.19
CA GLY A 168 -0.86 -22.29 -4.89
C GLY A 168 -2.00 -23.08 -4.24
N VAL A 169 -2.03 -23.19 -2.91
CA VAL A 169 -3.03 -23.99 -2.18
C VAL A 169 -4.34 -23.25 -1.92
N MET A 170 -4.34 -21.92 -1.90
CA MET A 170 -5.55 -21.12 -1.71
C MET A 170 -6.49 -21.27 -2.90
N ARG A 171 -7.76 -21.63 -2.66
CA ARG A 171 -8.77 -21.62 -3.73
C ARG A 171 -9.12 -20.19 -4.11
N LYS A 172 -9.18 -19.95 -5.42
CA LYS A 172 -9.36 -18.62 -6.01
C LYS A 172 -10.49 -18.70 -7.04
N ARG A 173 -11.23 -17.60 -7.17
CA ARG A 173 -12.16 -17.43 -8.29
C ARG A 173 -11.40 -17.16 -9.61
N PRO A 174 -12.03 -17.41 -10.78
CA PRO A 174 -11.42 -17.12 -12.07
C PRO A 174 -11.09 -15.64 -12.29
N ASP A 175 -11.85 -14.74 -11.64
CA ASP A 175 -11.77 -13.29 -11.74
C ASP A 175 -10.97 -12.66 -10.57
N PHE A 176 -9.92 -13.34 -10.10
CA PHE A 176 -9.12 -12.90 -8.95
C PHE A 176 -8.30 -11.64 -9.25
N LEU A 177 -8.27 -10.67 -8.34
CA LEU A 177 -7.45 -9.46 -8.47
C LEU A 177 -6.47 -9.28 -7.29
N VAL A 178 -5.27 -8.82 -7.62
CA VAL A 178 -4.32 -8.24 -6.65
C VAL A 178 -4.39 -6.73 -6.78
N LEU A 179 -4.65 -6.05 -5.68
CA LEU A 179 -4.90 -4.61 -5.63
C LEU A 179 -4.01 -3.95 -4.59
N ALA A 180 -3.61 -2.70 -4.81
CA ALA A 180 -2.96 -1.89 -3.79
C ALA A 180 -3.55 -0.47 -3.78
N GLY A 181 -3.66 0.11 -2.60
CA GLY A 181 -4.17 1.47 -2.45
C GLY A 181 -4.43 1.81 -1.00
N GLU A 182 -5.38 2.70 -0.79
CA GLU A 182 -5.76 3.16 0.55
C GLU A 182 -7.16 2.70 0.96
N TYR A 183 -7.40 2.69 2.27
CA TYR A 183 -8.66 2.22 2.80
C TYR A 183 -9.83 3.08 2.30
N GLN A 184 -10.74 2.45 1.54
CA GLN A 184 -11.92 3.09 0.93
C GLN A 184 -11.59 4.28 0.00
N ASP A 185 -10.39 4.32 -0.55
CA ASP A 185 -9.97 5.31 -1.55
C ASP A 185 -9.66 4.63 -2.90
N GLN A 186 -9.00 5.35 -3.80
CA GLN A 186 -8.51 4.81 -5.06
C GLN A 186 -7.55 3.64 -4.84
N SER A 187 -7.69 2.63 -5.68
CA SER A 187 -6.85 1.43 -5.70
C SER A 187 -6.40 1.11 -7.11
N GLU A 188 -5.16 0.65 -7.24
CA GLU A 188 -4.58 0.18 -8.49
C GLU A 188 -4.65 -1.35 -8.57
N VAL A 189 -5.02 -1.86 -9.75
CA VAL A 189 -4.90 -3.28 -10.06
C VAL A 189 -3.43 -3.57 -10.36
N LEU A 190 -2.81 -4.42 -9.53
CA LEU A 190 -1.45 -4.88 -9.74
C LEU A 190 -1.41 -6.13 -10.62
N PHE A 191 -2.44 -6.97 -10.53
CA PHE A 191 -2.61 -8.19 -11.33
C PHE A 191 -4.08 -8.62 -11.35
N GLY A 192 -4.50 -9.30 -12.42
CA GLY A 192 -5.81 -9.91 -12.52
C GLY A 192 -5.77 -11.22 -13.29
N LEU A 193 -6.42 -12.26 -12.75
CA LEU A 193 -6.88 -13.40 -13.52
C LEU A 193 -8.14 -12.91 -14.26
N LEU A 194 -8.02 -12.65 -15.56
CA LEU A 194 -9.17 -12.27 -16.38
C LEU A 194 -9.83 -13.55 -16.89
N GLU A 195 -11.16 -13.63 -16.81
CA GLU A 195 -11.88 -14.61 -17.63
C GLU A 195 -11.65 -14.27 -19.12
N PRO A 196 -11.34 -15.24 -19.99
CA PRO A 196 -11.38 -14.99 -21.42
C PRO A 196 -12.81 -14.57 -21.80
N ASP A 197 -12.93 -13.39 -22.44
CA ASP A 197 -14.20 -12.82 -22.88
C ASP A 197 -15.05 -13.88 -23.61
N HIS A 198 -16.22 -14.17 -23.07
CA HIS A 198 -17.21 -15.07 -23.68
C HIS A 198 -18.16 -14.30 -24.61
N ASP A 199 -17.72 -13.21 -25.24
CA ASP A 199 -18.58 -12.32 -26.04
C ASP A 199 -18.11 -12.12 -27.49
N SER A 200 -17.67 -13.21 -28.15
CA SER A 200 -17.46 -13.25 -29.60
C SER A 200 -18.49 -14.08 -30.36
N ASP A 201 -19.68 -14.35 -29.80
CA ASP A 201 -20.70 -15.19 -30.44
C ASP A 201 -22.12 -14.60 -30.46
N ARG A 202 -22.21 -13.26 -30.47
CA ARG A 202 -23.46 -12.52 -30.74
C ARG A 202 -23.33 -11.58 -31.92
N SER A 203 -22.85 -12.09 -33.05
CA SER A 203 -23.02 -11.42 -34.34
C SER A 203 -23.27 -12.39 -35.50
N GLU A 204 -24.05 -13.45 -35.27
CA GLU A 204 -24.70 -14.22 -36.34
C GLU A 204 -26.11 -14.70 -35.90
N ALA A 205 -26.98 -13.78 -35.50
CA ALA A 205 -28.42 -14.07 -35.37
C ALA A 205 -29.22 -12.77 -35.48
N GLY A 206 -29.30 -12.23 -36.70
CA GLY A 206 -30.07 -11.04 -37.01
C GLY A 206 -30.26 -10.84 -38.51
N GLY A 207 -30.44 -11.93 -39.26
CA GLY A 207 -30.99 -11.84 -40.60
C GLY A 207 -32.51 -11.78 -40.53
N MET A 208 -33.09 -10.64 -40.93
CA MET A 208 -34.19 -10.55 -41.91
C MET A 208 -34.46 -9.09 -42.28
#